data_AF-A0A8X7E4B5-F1
#
_entry.id   AF-A0A8X7E4B5-F1
#
_cell.length_a   1.000
_cell.length_b   1.000
_cell.length_c   1.000
_cell.angle_alpha   90.00
_cell.angle_beta   90.00
_cell.angle_gamma   90.00
#
_symmetry.space_group_name_H-M   'P 1'
#
loop_
_entity.id
_entity.type
_entity.pdbx_description
1 polymer ?
#
loop_
_entity_poly.entity_id
_entity_poly.type
_entity_poly.pdbx_seq_one_letter_code
_entity_poly.pdbx_strand_id
1 'polypeptide(L)' 'MRILVRVRTGARESRILGTQGDVLIVELRARPERGEANRELIRLLRREYGGEVRILRGHRSRTKLVEIG' A
#
# COMPACT_ATOMS: atom_id res chain seq x y z
N MET A 1 1.64 4.96 13.63
CA MET A 1 0.51 4.01 13.46
C MET A 1 0.92 2.82 12.58
N ARG A 2 0.43 1.60 12.86
CA ARG A 2 0.67 0.41 12.03
C ARG A 2 -0.64 -0.10 11.45
N ILE A 3 -0.67 -0.38 10.15
CA ILE A 3 -1.86 -0.83 9.43
C ILE A 3 -1.55 -2.03 8.54
N LEU A 4 -2.51 -2.95 8.43
CA LEU A 4 -2.49 -3.99 7.42
C LEU A 4 -3.06 -3.45 6.12
N VAL A 5 -2.34 -3.64 5.03
CA VAL A 5 -2.72 -3.14 3.71
C VAL A 5 -2.75 -4.29 2.71
N ARG A 6 -3.87 -4.49 2.04
CA ARG A 6 -4.00 -5.44 0.93
C ARG A 6 -3.99 -4.71 -0.40
N VAL A 7 -2.99 -5.03 -1.21
CA VAL A 7 -2.70 -4.42 -2.50
C VAL A 7 -3.27 -5.24 -3.64
N ARG A 8 -4.03 -4.58 -4.51
CA ARG A 8 -4.47 -5.07 -5.82
C ARG A 8 -3.71 -4.32 -6.90
N THR A 9 -2.85 -5.00 -7.64
CA THR A 9 -2.01 -4.39 -8.69
C THR A 9 -2.65 -4.48 -10.07
N GLY A 10 -2.24 -3.61 -10.99
CA GLY A 10 -2.73 -3.59 -12.37
C GLY A 10 -4.09 -2.91 -12.53
N ALA A 11 -4.47 -2.07 -11.57
CA ALA A 11 -5.65 -1.23 -11.68
C ALA A 11 -5.45 -0.10 -12.72
N ARG A 12 -6.53 0.54 -13.16
CA ARG A 12 -6.44 1.71 -14.05
C ARG A 12 -5.79 2.90 -13.36
N GLU A 13 -6.02 3.06 -12.06
CA GLU A 13 -5.55 4.16 -11.23
C GLU A 13 -5.16 3.65 -9.83
N SER A 14 -4.32 4.44 -9.15
CA SER A 14 -3.86 4.13 -7.80
C SER A 14 -4.70 4.87 -6.77
N ARG A 15 -5.40 4.13 -5.91
CA ARG A 15 -6.39 4.67 -4.97
C ARG A 15 -6.63 3.78 -3.77
N ILE A 16 -7.10 4.39 -2.68
CA ILE A 16 -7.58 3.68 -1.49
C ILE A 16 -9.05 3.35 -1.71
N LEU A 17 -9.43 2.08 -1.57
CA LEU A 17 -10.83 1.64 -1.68
C LEU A 17 -11.58 1.70 -0.34
N GLY A 18 -10.85 1.85 0.76
CA GLY A 18 -11.40 1.84 2.12
C GLY A 18 -10.91 0.63 2.91
N THR A 19 -11.52 0.41 4.08
CA THR A 19 -11.10 -0.63 5.02
C THR A 19 -12.13 -1.77 5.03
N GLN A 20 -11.65 -3.00 4.98
CA GLN A 20 -12.46 -4.20 5.19
C GLN A 20 -11.97 -4.90 6.46
N GLY A 21 -12.74 -4.81 7.54
CA GLY A 21 -12.28 -5.21 8.87
C GLY A 21 -11.09 -4.34 9.31
N ASP A 22 -9.96 -4.98 9.65
CA ASP A 22 -8.72 -4.28 10.05
C ASP A 22 -7.72 -4.10 8.89
N VAL A 23 -8.16 -4.33 7.64
CA VAL A 23 -7.28 -4.31 6.46
C VAL A 23 -7.69 -3.20 5.50
N LEU A 24 -6.77 -2.28 5.24
CA LEU A 24 -6.92 -1.24 4.22
C LEU A 24 -6.76 -1.85 2.83
N ILE A 25 -7.76 -1.69 1.97
CA ILE A 25 -7.73 -2.18 0.59
C ILE A 25 -7.24 -1.06 -0.33
N VAL A 26 -6.20 -1.35 -1.10
CA VAL A 26 -5.56 -0.38 -2.00
C VAL A 26 -5.43 -0.98 -3.39
N GLU A 27 -5.82 -0.19 -4.38
CA GLU A 27 -5.54 -0.47 -5.79
C GLU A 27 -4.32 0.34 -6.22
N LEU A 28 -3.41 -0.32 -6.94
CA LEU A 28 -2.23 0.30 -7.54
C LEU A 28 -2.20 0.02 -9.02
N ARG A 29 -1.86 1.06 -9.79
CA ARG A 29 -1.60 0.95 -11.22
C ARG A 29 -0.32 0.15 -11.48
N ALA A 30 0.73 0.34 -10.70
CA ALA A 30 1.99 -0.37 -10.86
C ALA A 30 1.82 -1.87 -10.65
N ARG A 31 2.60 -2.61 -11.43
CA ARG A 31 2.77 -4.06 -11.27
C ARG A 31 3.72 -4.35 -10.09
N PRO A 32 3.70 -5.57 -9.53
CA PRO A 32 4.64 -5.94 -8.46
C PRO A 32 6.09 -6.13 -8.97
N GLU A 33 6.36 -5.86 -10.25
CA GLU A 33 7.66 -6.00 -10.89
C GLU A 33 8.67 -5.01 -10.30
N ARG A 34 9.89 -5.48 -10.02
CA ARG A 34 11.03 -4.66 -9.56
C ARG A 34 10.72 -3.69 -8.40
N GLY A 35 9.74 -4.03 -7.56
CA GLY A 35 9.33 -3.23 -6.40
C GLY A 35 8.51 -1.97 -6.73
N GLU A 36 8.00 -1.82 -7.95
CA GLU A 36 7.21 -0.63 -8.35
C GLU A 36 5.96 -0.47 -7.51
N ALA A 37 5.17 -1.53 -7.30
CA ALA A 37 4.03 -1.52 -6.40
C ALA A 37 4.40 -1.14 -4.95
N ASN A 38 5.62 -1.42 -4.49
CA ASN A 38 6.05 -1.01 -3.15
C ASN A 38 6.29 0.50 -3.10
N ARG A 39 7.01 1.04 -4.08
CA ARG A 39 7.28 2.48 -4.21
C ARG A 39 6.00 3.28 -4.40
N GLU A 40 5.06 2.77 -5.19
CA GLU A 40 3.79 3.45 -5.43
C GLU A 40 2.89 3.40 -4.20
N LEU A 41 2.82 2.27 -3.50
CA LEU A 41 2.08 2.19 -2.24
C LEU A 41 2.57 3.22 -1.22
N ILE A 42 3.89 3.31 -1.04
CA ILE A 42 4.49 4.27 -0.10
C ILE A 42 4.14 5.71 -0.51
N ARG A 43 4.20 6.03 -1.80
CA ARG A 43 3.82 7.35 -2.33
C ARG A 43 2.34 7.66 -2.09
N LEU A 44 1.46 6.70 -2.36
CA LEU A 44 0.03 6.85 -2.15
C LEU A 44 -0.28 7.10 -0.67
N LEU A 45 0.23 6.26 0.23
CA LEU A 45 -0.03 6.40 1.66
C LEU A 45 0.58 7.68 2.25
N ARG A 46 1.78 8.08 1.80
CA ARG A 46 2.37 9.37 2.20
C ARG A 46 1.51 10.55 1.78
N ARG A 47 0.90 10.50 0.60
CA ARG A 47 0.03 11.57 0.11
C ARG A 47 -1.25 11.68 0.95
N GLU A 48 -1.86 10.55 1.28
CA GLU A 48 -3.15 10.53 1.98
C GLU A 48 -3.04 10.77 3.49
N TYR A 49 -2.01 10.20 4.14
CA TYR A 49 -1.86 10.26 5.60
C TYR A 49 -0.74 11.20 6.07
N GLY A 50 0.12 11.67 5.16
CA GLY A 50 1.34 12.38 5.53
C GLY A 50 2.39 11.48 6.18
N GLY A 51 3.46 12.12 6.66
CA GLY A 51 4.47 11.46 7.49
C GLY A 51 5.42 10.51 6.76
N GLU A 52 6.17 9.75 7.56
CA GLU A 52 7.07 8.72 7.05
C GLU A 52 6.33 7.40 6.89
N VAL A 53 6.41 6.80 5.70
CA VAL A 53 5.76 5.50 5.43
C VAL A 53 6.81 4.44 5.13
N ARG A 54 6.75 3.32 5.86
CA ARG A 54 7.66 2.17 5.71
C ARG A 54 6.89 0.85 5.65
N ILE A 55 7.27 -0.03 4.75
CA ILE A 55 6.75 -1.40 4.71
C ILE A 55 7.58 -2.23 5.70
N LEU A 56 6.96 -2.70 6.78
CA LEU A 56 7.62 -3.53 7.79
C LEU A 56 7.70 -5.00 7.34
N ARG A 57 6.63 -5.52 6.74
CA ARG A 57 6.54 -6.93 6.29
C ARG A 57 5.71 -7.06 5.01
N GLY A 58 5.94 -8.15 4.28
CA GLY A 58 5.15 -8.49 3.10
C GLY A 58 5.63 -7.83 1.80
N HIS A 59 6.90 -7.46 1.68
CA HIS A 59 7.48 -6.85 0.47
C HIS A 59 7.18 -7.60 -0.84
N ARG A 60 7.01 -8.93 -0.76
CA ARG A 60 6.64 -9.83 -1.88
C ARG A 60 5.19 -10.32 -1.82
N SER A 61 4.43 -9.93 -0.80
CA SER A 61 3.04 -10.34 -0.58
C SER A 61 2.08 -9.27 -1.05
N ARG A 62 0.86 -9.69 -1.40
CA ARG A 62 -0.26 -8.76 -1.64
C ARG A 62 -0.74 -8.10 -0.34
N THR A 63 -0.55 -8.75 0.81
CA THR A 63 -0.86 -8.18 2.12
C THR A 63 0.44 -7.73 2.79
N LYS A 64 0.48 -6.47 3.23
CA LYS A 64 1.66 -5.79 3.76
C LYS A 64 1.35 -5.19 5.12
N LEU A 65 2.31 -5.24 6.02
CA LEU A 65 2.27 -4.47 7.26
C LEU A 65 3.02 -3.17 7.02
N VAL A 66 2.34 -2.04 7.17
CA VAL A 66 2.89 -0.71 6.91
C VAL A 66 2.89 0.11 8.19
N GLU A 67 3.96 0.82 8.43
CA GLU A 67 4.08 1.82 9.48
C GLU A 67 3.99 3.21 8.86
N ILE A 68 3.18 4.06 9.48
CA ILE A 68 3.01 5.48 9.18
C ILE A 68 3.46 6.23 10.44
N GLY A 69 4.48 7.07 10.31
CA GLY A 69 5.03 7.92 11.38
C GLY A 69 4.08 9.01 11.83
#